data_AF-A0A2N5K3W3-F1
#
_entry.id   AF-A0A2N5K3W3-F1
#
_cell.length_a   1.000
_cell.length_b   1.000
_cell.length_c   1.000
_cell.angle_alpha   90.00
_cell.angle_beta   90.00
_cell.angle_gamma   90.00
#
_symmetry.space_group_name_H-M   'P 1'
#
loop_
_entity.id
_entity.type
_entity.pdbx_description
1 polymer ?
#
loop_
_entity_poly.entity_id
_entity_poly.type
_entity_poly.pdbx_seq_one_letter_code
_entity_poly.pdbx_strand_id
1 'polypeptide(L)'
;MPHYTDYEKIRYDDPSLQAEFQRLVEAVAAAESARAPIQQRHRQAEAGQDVGKVSESEFRSIDSQYISANNKIAAAKKKVDEFLGRFKNYHVT
;
A
#
# COMPACT_ATOMS: atom_id res chain seq x y z
N MET A 1 0.06 -5.61 10.49
CA MET A 1 -0.82 -6.33 9.55
C MET A 1 -1.18 -5.35 8.44
N PRO A 2 -1.02 -5.69 7.17
CA PRO A 2 -1.45 -4.81 6.10
C PRO A 2 -2.99 -4.69 6.07
N HIS A 3 -3.51 -3.55 5.62
CA HIS A 3 -4.93 -3.17 5.74
C HIS A 3 -5.81 -3.72 4.59
N TYR A 4 -5.54 -4.92 4.07
CA TYR A 4 -6.33 -5.55 2.99
C TYR A 4 -7.71 -6.02 3.41
N THR A 5 -7.96 -6.05 4.72
CA THR A 5 -9.19 -6.55 5.32
C THR A 5 -10.46 -5.89 4.78
N ASP A 6 -10.33 -4.66 4.26
CA ASP A 6 -11.48 -3.91 3.72
C ASP A 6 -11.95 -4.47 2.37
N TYR A 7 -11.06 -5.10 1.59
CA TYR A 7 -11.38 -5.64 0.26
C TYR A 7 -11.71 -7.14 0.26
N GLU A 8 -11.32 -7.90 1.29
CA GLU A 8 -11.50 -9.36 1.36
C GLU A 8 -12.96 -9.82 1.35
N LYS A 9 -13.87 -8.92 1.76
CA LYS A 9 -15.32 -9.16 1.80
C LYS A 9 -16.03 -8.87 0.49
N ILE A 10 -15.33 -8.31 -0.50
CA ILE A 10 -15.94 -7.93 -1.78
C ILE A 10 -15.85 -9.09 -2.77
N ARG A 11 -17.00 -9.44 -3.36
CA ARG A 11 -17.13 -10.55 -4.31
C ARG A 11 -17.92 -10.13 -5.54
N TYR A 12 -17.49 -10.57 -6.71
CA TYR A 12 -18.21 -10.46 -7.97
C TYR A 12 -18.71 -11.83 -8.41
N ASP A 13 -19.95 -11.90 -8.92
CA ASP A 13 -20.50 -13.12 -9.53
C ASP A 13 -19.85 -13.42 -10.88
N ASP A 14 -19.40 -12.39 -11.61
CA ASP A 14 -18.63 -12.53 -12.85
C ASP A 14 -17.19 -12.96 -12.52
N PRO A 15 -16.74 -14.15 -12.97
CA PRO A 15 -15.40 -14.65 -12.66
C PRO A 15 -14.27 -13.77 -13.22
N SER A 16 -14.50 -13.08 -14.34
CA SER A 16 -13.52 -12.20 -14.96
C SER A 16 -13.33 -10.94 -14.13
N LEU A 17 -14.43 -10.34 -13.66
CA LEU A 17 -14.38 -9.19 -12.75
C LEU A 17 -13.77 -9.57 -11.41
N GLN A 18 -14.11 -10.74 -10.87
CA GLN A 18 -13.50 -11.25 -9.64
C GLN A 18 -11.98 -11.43 -9.77
N ALA A 19 -11.51 -11.99 -10.88
CA ALA A 19 -10.09 -12.18 -11.12
C ALA A 19 -9.34 -10.85 -11.29
N GLU A 20 -9.93 -9.87 -11.97
CA GLU A 20 -9.35 -8.53 -12.11
C GLU A 20 -9.31 -7.78 -10.78
N PHE A 21 -10.40 -7.82 -10.01
CA PHE A 21 -10.45 -7.26 -8.66
C PHE A 21 -9.37 -7.86 -7.75
N GLN A 22 -9.24 -9.19 -7.75
CA GLN A 22 -8.24 -9.90 -6.95
C GLN A 22 -6.81 -9.46 -7.31
N ARG A 23 -6.50 -9.30 -8.61
CA ARG A 23 -5.19 -8.78 -9.05
C ARG A 23 -4.91 -7.37 -8.54
N LEU A 24 -5.94 -6.49 -8.53
CA LEU A 24 -5.79 -5.14 -8.00
C LEU A 24 -5.53 -5.16 -6.49
N VAL A 25 -6.26 -5.99 -5.74
CA VAL A 25 -6.05 -6.18 -4.29
C VAL A 25 -4.65 -6.73 -4.01
N GLU A 26 -4.19 -7.73 -4.77
CA GLU A 26 -2.83 -8.27 -4.70
C GLU A 26 -1.75 -7.24 -5.03
N ALA A 27 -2.01 -6.31 -5.96
CA ALA A 27 -1.10 -5.22 -6.26
C ALA A 27 -0.98 -4.25 -5.07
N VAL A 28 -2.08 -3.98 -4.37
CA VAL A 28 -2.01 -3.25 -3.11
C VAL A 28 -1.19 -4.07 -2.11
N ALA A 29 -1.42 -5.39 -1.99
CA ALA A 29 -0.66 -6.39 -1.16
C ALA A 29 0.84 -6.30 -1.31
N ALA A 30 1.29 -6.36 -2.55
CA ALA A 30 2.69 -6.23 -2.88
C ALA A 30 3.25 -4.85 -2.45
N ALA A 31 2.48 -3.78 -2.63
CA ALA A 31 2.93 -2.43 -2.29
C ALA A 31 3.09 -2.20 -0.77
N GLU A 32 2.17 -2.67 0.08
CA GLU A 32 2.37 -2.52 1.54
C GLU A 32 3.47 -3.45 2.06
N SER A 33 3.60 -4.66 1.50
CA SER A 33 4.71 -5.57 1.83
C SER A 33 6.07 -4.94 1.47
N ALA A 34 6.17 -4.31 0.29
CA ALA A 34 7.38 -3.58 -0.12
C ALA A 34 7.68 -2.36 0.76
N ARG A 35 6.65 -1.70 1.33
CA ARG A 35 6.85 -0.59 2.28
C ARG A 35 7.41 -1.07 3.62
N ALA A 36 7.05 -2.26 4.10
CA ALA A 36 7.42 -2.74 5.43
C ALA A 36 8.92 -2.56 5.81
N PRO A 37 9.90 -3.00 4.99
CA PRO A 37 11.31 -2.77 5.30
C PRO A 37 11.71 -1.29 5.25
N ILE A 38 11.09 -0.49 4.39
CA ILE A 38 11.34 0.96 4.29
C ILE A 38 10.82 1.67 5.54
N GLN A 39 9.63 1.30 6.01
CA GLN A 39 9.05 1.82 7.25
C GLN A 39 9.91 1.49 8.48
N GLN A 40 10.54 0.30 8.51
CA GLN A 40 11.48 -0.03 9.57
C GLN A 40 12.72 0.86 9.51
N ARG A 41 13.31 1.06 8.33
CA ARG A 41 14.47 1.95 8.14
C ARG A 41 14.15 3.40 8.48
N HIS A 42 12.97 3.88 8.08
CA HIS A 42 12.49 5.23 8.38
C HIS A 42 12.37 5.46 9.90
N ARG A 43 11.73 4.54 10.64
CA ARG A 43 11.67 4.60 12.11
C ARG A 43 13.04 4.57 12.78
N GLN A 44 13.97 3.78 12.25
CA GLN A 44 15.35 3.73 12.74
C GLN A 44 16.10 5.04 12.47
N ALA A 45 15.87 5.64 11.30
CA ALA A 45 16.46 6.91 10.92
C ALA A 45 15.92 8.07 11.75
N GLU A 46 14.61 8.12 12.02
CA GLU A 46 13.98 9.09 12.94
C GLU A 46 14.64 9.01 14.33
N ALA A 47 14.69 7.81 14.92
CA ALA A 47 15.31 7.62 16.22
C ALA A 47 16.82 7.90 16.23
N GLY A 48 17.51 7.71 15.10
CA GLY A 48 18.93 7.98 14.93
C GLY A 48 19.26 9.46 14.71
N GLN A 49 18.36 10.22 14.09
CA GLN A 49 18.49 11.66 13.89
C GLN A 49 18.40 12.40 15.23
N ASP A 50 17.49 11.99 16.11
CA ASP A 50 17.30 12.57 17.45
C ASP A 50 18.57 12.49 18.33
N VAL A 51 19.42 11.49 18.09
CA VAL A 51 20.68 11.27 18.84
C VAL A 51 21.94 11.55 18.00
N GLY A 52 21.81 12.20 16.85
CA GLY A 52 22.92 12.62 15.99
C GLY A 52 23.69 11.48 15.29
N LYS A 53 23.11 10.28 15.21
CA LYS A 53 23.70 9.10 14.56
C LYS A 53 23.42 9.01 13.07
N VAL A 54 22.42 9.74 12.59
CA VAL A 54 22.01 9.81 11.18
C VAL A 54 22.14 11.25 10.71
N SER A 55 22.83 11.43 9.58
CA SER A 55 22.95 12.76 8.98
C SER A 55 21.62 13.22 8.37
N GLU A 56 21.40 14.53 8.28
CA GLU A 56 20.17 15.06 7.67
C GLU A 56 19.98 14.60 6.21
N SER A 57 21.07 14.50 5.44
CA SER A 57 21.01 14.02 4.05
C SER A 57 20.61 12.54 3.95
N GLU A 58 21.13 11.71 4.85
CA GLU A 58 20.75 10.30 4.96
C GLU A 58 19.29 10.14 5.37
N PHE A 59 18.84 10.90 6.37
CA PHE A 59 17.44 10.92 6.77
C PHE A 59 16.52 11.31 5.62
N ARG A 60 16.80 12.42 4.91
CA ARG A 60 16.02 12.88 3.75
C ARG A 60 15.94 11.82 2.64
N SER A 61 17.01 11.05 2.42
CA SER A 61 17.01 9.96 1.45
C SER A 61 16.06 8.83 1.84
N ILE A 62 16.05 8.45 3.13
CA ILE A 62 15.16 7.41 3.66
C ILE A 62 13.71 7.89 3.67
N ASP A 63 13.47 9.16 4.03
CA ASP A 63 12.15 9.80 4.01
C ASP A 63 11.56 9.85 2.60
N SER A 64 12.37 10.22 1.59
CA SER A 64 11.96 10.18 0.18
C SER A 64 11.52 8.78 -0.26
N GLN A 65 12.25 7.74 0.14
CA GLN A 65 11.88 6.35 -0.15
C GLN A 65 10.56 5.96 0.53
N TYR A 66 10.36 6.38 1.77
CA TYR A 66 9.13 6.13 2.53
C TYR A 66 7.92 6.81 1.89
N ILE A 67 8.03 8.09 1.51
CA ILE A 67 7.00 8.84 0.78
C ILE A 67 6.69 8.16 -0.56
N SER A 68 7.71 7.76 -1.32
CA SER A 68 7.53 7.06 -2.59
C SER A 68 6.76 5.74 -2.42
N ALA A 69 7.07 4.97 -1.37
CA ALA A 69 6.36 3.73 -1.06
C ALA A 69 4.89 3.98 -0.70
N ASN A 70 4.60 5.01 0.10
CA ASN A 70 3.23 5.42 0.42
C ASN A 70 2.44 5.86 -0.81
N ASN A 71 3.07 6.62 -1.72
CA ASN A 71 2.45 7.04 -2.98
C ASN A 71 2.11 5.84 -3.88
N LYS A 72 2.95 4.79 -3.90
CA LYS A 72 2.65 3.55 -4.63
C LYS A 72 1.44 2.82 -4.06
N ILE A 73 1.32 2.75 -2.73
CA ILE A 73 0.14 2.17 -2.07
C ILE A 73 -1.11 2.97 -2.40
N ALA A 74 -1.05 4.30 -2.29
CA ALA A 74 -2.18 5.18 -2.61
C ALA A 74 -2.63 5.02 -4.07
N ALA A 75 -1.69 4.96 -5.02
CA ALA A 75 -1.99 4.72 -6.42
C ALA A 75 -2.62 3.33 -6.66
N ALA A 76 -2.17 2.30 -5.95
CA ALA A 76 -2.76 0.96 -6.04
C ALA A 76 -4.19 0.93 -5.48
N LYS A 77 -4.43 1.55 -4.31
CA LYS A 77 -5.78 1.67 -3.71
C LYS A 77 -6.73 2.44 -4.61
N LYS A 78 -6.25 3.54 -5.21
CA LYS A 78 -7.04 4.31 -6.17
C LYS A 78 -7.54 3.46 -7.34
N LYS A 79 -6.72 2.55 -7.87
CA LYS A 79 -7.15 1.63 -8.93
C LYS A 79 -8.25 0.68 -8.48
N VAL A 80 -8.17 0.20 -7.23
CA VAL A 80 -9.25 -0.61 -6.63
C VAL A 80 -10.53 0.23 -6.54
N ASP A 81 -10.44 1.46 -6.03
CA ASP A 81 -11.60 2.36 -5.89
C ASP A 81 -12.22 2.71 -7.25
N GLU A 82 -11.40 2.97 -8.27
CA GLU A 82 -11.85 3.19 -9.66
C GLU A 82 -12.57 1.95 -10.22
N PHE A 83 -12.05 0.75 -9.95
CA PHE A 83 -12.66 -0.51 -10.36
C PHE A 83 -14.02 -0.72 -9.69
N LEU A 84 -14.11 -0.54 -8.36
CA LEU A 84 -15.35 -0.64 -7.60
C LEU A 84 -16.38 0.41 -8.05
N GLY A 85 -15.92 1.62 -8.35
CA GLY A 85 -16.77 2.70 -8.87
C GLY A 85 -17.35 2.40 -10.24
N ARG A 86 -16.59 1.69 -11.09
CA ARG A 86 -17.00 1.28 -12.44
C ARG A 86 -17.92 0.04 -12.42
N PHE A 87 -17.58 -0.97 -11.63
CA PHE A 87 -18.30 -2.24 -11.55
C PHE A 87 -18.99 -2.37 -10.19
N LYS A 88 -20.21 -1.84 -10.09
CA LYS A 88 -20.98 -1.77 -8.82
C LYS A 88 -21.78 -3.04 -8.49
N ASN A 89 -21.68 -4.07 -9.31
CA ASN A 89 -22.39 -5.35 -9.18
C ASN A 89 -21.65 -6.33 -8.25
N TYR A 90 -20.91 -5.82 -7.26
CA TYR A 90 -20.27 -6.64 -6.24
C TYR A 90 -21.18 -6.82 -5.02
N HIS A 91 -20.92 -7.89 -4.28
CA HIS A 91 -21.53 -8.20 -3.00
C HIS A 91 -20.51 -8.06 -1.89
N VAL A 92 -20.97 -7.64 -0.72
CA VAL A 92 -20.17 -7.63 0.50
C VAL A 92 -20.61 -8.81 1.36
N THR A 93 -19.69 -9.73 1.65
CA THR A 93 -19.92 -10.96 2.42
C THR A 93 -19.37 -10.86 3.84
#